data_AF-A0A3B9RPA9-F1
#
_entry.id   AF-A0A3B9RPA9-F1
#
_cell.length_a   1.000
_cell.length_b   1.000
_cell.length_c   1.000
_cell.angle_alpha   90.00
_cell.angle_beta   90.00
_cell.angle_gamma   90.00
#
_symmetry.space_group_name_H-M   'P 1'
#
loop_
_entity.id
_entity.type
_entity.pdbx_description
1 polymer ?
#
loop_
_entity_poly.entity_id
_entity_poly.type
_entity_poly.pdbx_seq_one_letter_code
_entity_poly.pdbx_strand_id
1 'polypeptide(L)'
;DGTYIVETARMLFELCVKIQQEAGVRIEFIDMGGGIGIPYKPEQSAMDLEAVSKGMHELYKQIIVPSGLDPLNIVFECGRVITGPYGYLVSRVRHVSSKYKEYVGLDASMSDLMRPALYGAYHHITVLGKEGQIHDHVYDVTGSLCENNDKFAIDRALPEIENGDLLVIHDVGAHGHAMGFNYNAKLRPAEYLLRLDGSTVMIRRAQTYDDYVATLRFEGAEVAL
;
A
#
# COMPACT_ATOMS: atom_id res chain seq x y z
N ASP A 1 -11.25 6.27 14.39
CA ASP A 1 -11.16 6.12 15.86
C ASP A 1 -10.82 4.69 16.31
N GLY A 2 -11.04 3.65 15.48
CA GLY A 2 -10.61 2.28 15.79
C GLY A 2 -11.60 1.49 16.65
N THR A 3 -12.73 2.11 16.97
CA THR A 3 -13.79 1.56 17.83
C THR A 3 -14.31 0.22 17.30
N TYR A 4 -14.39 0.06 15.98
CA TYR A 4 -14.81 -1.21 15.35
C TYR A 4 -13.90 -2.40 15.68
N ILE A 5 -12.59 -2.18 15.90
CA ILE A 5 -11.65 -3.24 16.30
C ILE A 5 -11.97 -3.69 17.73
N VAL A 6 -12.25 -2.74 18.62
CA VAL A 6 -12.64 -3.01 20.00
C VAL A 6 -13.96 -3.79 20.05
N GLU A 7 -14.94 -3.41 19.21
CA GLU A 7 -16.20 -4.16 19.08
C GLU A 7 -15.98 -5.58 18.54
N THR A 8 -15.10 -5.73 17.55
CA THR A 8 -14.72 -7.05 17.02
C THR A 8 -14.07 -7.92 18.10
N ALA A 9 -13.21 -7.33 18.94
CA ALA A 9 -12.60 -8.03 20.06
C ALA A 9 -13.65 -8.51 21.06
N ARG A 10 -14.67 -7.68 21.38
CA ARG A 10 -15.78 -8.10 22.24
C ARG A 10 -16.47 -9.35 21.68
N MET A 11 -16.85 -9.31 20.40
CA MET A 11 -17.52 -10.43 19.74
C MET A 11 -16.67 -11.72 19.79
N LEU A 12 -15.37 -11.61 19.53
CA LEU A 12 -14.47 -12.76 19.54
C LEU A 12 -14.23 -13.30 20.96
N PHE A 13 -14.14 -12.43 21.96
CA PHE A 13 -14.00 -12.84 23.36
C PHE A 13 -15.24 -13.59 23.85
N GLU A 14 -16.44 -13.05 23.58
CA GLU A 14 -17.71 -13.70 23.91
C GLU A 14 -17.84 -15.06 23.20
N LEU A 15 -17.44 -15.13 21.94
CA LEU A 15 -17.44 -16.39 21.18
C LEU A 15 -16.47 -17.42 21.77
N CYS A 16 -15.28 -17.01 22.21
CA CYS A 16 -14.32 -17.92 22.84
C CYS A 16 -14.85 -18.50 24.15
N VAL A 17 -15.49 -17.67 24.99
CA VAL A 17 -16.14 -18.12 26.22
C VAL A 17 -17.26 -19.12 25.90
N LYS A 18 -18.07 -18.83 24.88
CA LYS A 18 -19.13 -19.75 24.44
C LYS A 18 -18.57 -21.10 23.98
N ILE A 19 -17.54 -21.09 23.14
CA ILE A 19 -16.90 -22.32 22.65
C ILE A 19 -16.32 -23.13 23.82
N GLN A 20 -15.65 -22.47 24.77
CA GLN A 20 -15.13 -23.14 25.97
C GLN A 20 -16.25 -23.82 26.78
N GLN A 21 -17.38 -23.13 26.97
CA GLN A 21 -18.51 -23.67 27.76
C GLN A 21 -19.23 -24.82 27.05
N GLU A 22 -19.43 -24.72 25.75
CA GLU A 22 -20.21 -25.73 24.98
C GLU A 22 -19.36 -26.94 24.58
N ALA A 23 -18.08 -26.74 24.24
CA ALA A 23 -17.22 -27.80 23.73
C ALA A 23 -16.16 -28.27 24.74
N GLY A 24 -15.96 -27.57 25.86
CA GLY A 24 -14.97 -27.93 26.88
C GLY A 24 -13.51 -27.77 26.43
N VAL A 25 -13.27 -27.04 25.32
CA VAL A 25 -11.93 -26.82 24.78
C VAL A 25 -11.32 -25.52 25.33
N ARG A 26 -10.02 -25.54 25.60
CA ARG A 26 -9.27 -24.32 25.94
C ARG A 26 -8.80 -23.65 24.65
N ILE A 27 -9.21 -22.40 24.45
CA ILE A 27 -8.72 -21.58 23.34
C ILE A 27 -7.37 -20.97 23.75
N GLU A 28 -6.35 -21.11 22.90
CA GLU A 28 -4.99 -20.63 23.18
C GLU A 28 -4.75 -19.22 22.63
N PHE A 29 -5.40 -18.87 21.53
CA PHE A 29 -5.27 -17.56 20.92
C PHE A 29 -6.51 -17.15 20.12
N ILE A 30 -6.64 -15.85 19.90
CA ILE A 30 -7.55 -15.22 18.96
C ILE A 30 -6.71 -14.50 17.91
N ASP A 31 -6.99 -14.78 16.64
CA ASP A 31 -6.50 -13.98 15.53
C ASP A 31 -7.53 -12.90 15.19
N MET A 32 -7.13 -11.64 15.40
CA MET A 32 -7.93 -10.46 15.08
C MET A 32 -7.86 -10.08 13.60
N GLY A 33 -7.08 -10.81 12.80
CA GLY A 33 -6.80 -10.50 11.41
C GLY A 33 -6.03 -9.19 11.25
N GLY A 34 -6.12 -8.60 10.06
CA GLY A 34 -5.53 -7.30 9.73
C GLY A 34 -6.52 -6.15 9.83
N GLY A 35 -6.50 -5.27 8.83
CA GLY A 35 -7.51 -4.20 8.67
C GLY A 35 -7.13 -2.85 9.28
N ILE A 36 -6.02 -2.76 10.01
CA ILE A 36 -5.48 -1.47 10.45
C ILE A 36 -5.04 -0.67 9.21
N GLY A 37 -5.74 0.44 8.97
CA GLY A 37 -5.49 1.35 7.86
C GLY A 37 -4.34 2.31 8.11
N ILE A 38 -4.01 3.09 7.09
CA ILE A 38 -3.04 4.19 7.14
C ILE A 38 -3.66 5.45 6.56
N PRO A 39 -3.19 6.65 6.96
CA PRO A 39 -3.56 7.88 6.29
C PRO A 39 -2.90 7.89 4.90
N TYR A 40 -3.72 7.97 3.85
CA TYR A 40 -3.24 8.14 2.47
C TYR A 40 -3.23 9.61 2.04
N LYS A 41 -3.94 10.47 2.78
CA LYS A 41 -3.99 11.91 2.55
C LYS A 41 -3.32 12.66 3.72
N PRO A 42 -2.68 13.82 3.47
CA PRO A 42 -2.02 14.59 4.52
C PRO A 42 -2.93 15.02 5.67
N GLU A 43 -4.22 15.27 5.40
CA GLU A 43 -5.21 15.66 6.40
C GLU A 43 -5.78 14.49 7.21
N GLN A 44 -5.47 13.25 6.84
CA GLN A 44 -5.95 12.07 7.57
C GLN A 44 -5.05 11.78 8.77
N SER A 45 -5.66 11.51 9.91
CA SER A 45 -4.94 11.02 11.09
C SER A 45 -4.80 9.50 11.05
N ALA A 46 -3.66 9.00 11.52
CA ALA A 46 -3.49 7.59 11.82
C ALA A 46 -4.47 7.14 12.92
N MET A 47 -4.75 5.83 12.95
CA MET A 47 -5.53 5.24 14.03
C MET A 47 -4.75 5.32 15.34
N ASP A 48 -5.44 5.69 16.42
CA ASP A 48 -4.88 5.66 17.77
C ASP A 48 -4.86 4.21 18.30
N LEU A 49 -3.72 3.55 18.09
CA LEU A 49 -3.52 2.15 18.51
C LEU A 49 -3.49 2.01 20.04
N GLU A 50 -3.13 3.05 20.78
CA GLU A 50 -3.11 3.03 22.24
C GLU A 50 -4.55 3.04 22.77
N ALA A 51 -5.43 3.86 22.19
CA ALA A 51 -6.85 3.86 22.53
C ALA A 51 -7.51 2.50 22.21
N VAL A 52 -7.20 1.90 21.07
CA VAL A 52 -7.68 0.56 20.70
C VAL A 52 -7.19 -0.50 21.69
N SER A 53 -5.88 -0.50 21.98
CA SER A 53 -5.25 -1.41 22.95
C SER A 53 -5.91 -1.31 24.32
N LYS A 54 -6.12 -0.08 24.81
CA LYS A 54 -6.81 0.17 26.09
C LYS A 54 -8.23 -0.39 26.10
N GLY A 55 -9.01 -0.12 25.06
CA GLY A 55 -10.39 -0.62 24.94
C GLY A 55 -10.44 -2.16 24.92
N MET A 56 -9.54 -2.81 24.18
CA MET A 56 -9.44 -4.27 24.14
C MET A 56 -9.01 -4.84 25.50
N HIS A 57 -8.08 -4.19 26.20
CA HIS A 57 -7.62 -4.62 27.52
C HIS A 57 -8.73 -4.56 28.58
N GLU A 58 -9.57 -3.52 28.53
CA GLU A 58 -10.75 -3.41 29.41
C GLU A 58 -11.72 -4.55 29.16
N LEU A 59 -12.02 -4.87 27.89
CA LEU A 59 -12.87 -6.02 27.54
C LEU A 59 -12.25 -7.35 27.95
N TYR A 60 -10.94 -7.51 27.76
CA TYR A 60 -10.23 -8.73 28.14
C TYR A 60 -10.38 -9.00 29.65
N LYS A 61 -10.19 -7.96 30.48
CA LYS A 61 -10.41 -8.05 31.93
C LYS A 61 -11.86 -8.37 32.33
N GLN A 62 -12.82 -7.89 31.56
CA GLN A 62 -14.24 -8.10 31.84
C GLN A 62 -14.76 -9.47 31.39
N ILE A 63 -14.21 -10.04 30.32
CA ILE A 63 -14.76 -11.24 29.65
C ILE A 63 -13.82 -12.46 29.78
N ILE A 64 -12.53 -12.30 29.49
CA ILE A 64 -11.58 -13.42 29.42
C ILE A 64 -11.07 -13.82 30.81
N VAL A 65 -10.73 -12.85 31.66
CA VAL A 65 -10.22 -13.16 33.01
C VAL A 65 -11.26 -13.92 33.85
N PRO A 66 -12.54 -13.49 33.94
CA PRO A 66 -13.53 -14.20 34.77
C PRO A 66 -13.97 -15.55 34.19
N SER A 67 -13.78 -15.81 32.90
CA SER A 67 -14.09 -17.10 32.26
C SER A 67 -12.98 -18.15 32.44
N GLY A 68 -11.85 -17.78 33.05
CA GLY A 68 -10.72 -18.68 33.26
C GLY A 68 -9.96 -19.05 31.98
N LEU A 69 -10.14 -18.27 30.90
CA LEU A 69 -9.38 -18.41 29.66
C LEU A 69 -8.02 -17.69 29.72
N ASP A 70 -7.78 -16.86 30.72
CA ASP A 70 -6.50 -16.19 30.94
C ASP A 70 -5.36 -17.19 31.27
N PRO A 71 -4.16 -17.09 30.65
CA PRO A 71 -3.82 -16.20 29.54
C PRO A 71 -4.35 -16.72 28.19
N LEU A 72 -4.95 -15.80 27.42
CA LEU A 72 -5.39 -15.98 26.04
C LEU A 72 -4.59 -15.01 25.15
N ASN A 73 -3.89 -15.55 24.14
CA ASN A 73 -3.10 -14.72 23.25
C ASN A 73 -3.98 -13.96 22.25
N ILE A 74 -3.65 -12.71 21.96
CA ILE A 74 -4.30 -11.92 20.91
C ILE A 74 -3.24 -11.62 19.85
N VAL A 75 -3.51 -12.02 18.61
CA VAL A 75 -2.60 -11.82 17.47
C VAL A 75 -3.28 -11.02 16.36
N PHE A 76 -2.47 -10.39 15.51
CA PHE A 76 -2.92 -9.55 14.40
C PHE A 76 -2.06 -9.80 13.15
N GLU A 77 -2.69 -9.70 11.98
CA GLU A 77 -2.08 -9.91 10.65
C GLU A 77 -1.95 -8.58 9.89
N CYS A 78 -1.29 -7.61 10.51
CA CYS A 78 -1.25 -6.23 10.03
C CYS A 78 -0.18 -6.00 8.95
N GLY A 79 -0.54 -6.13 7.68
CA GLY A 79 0.38 -5.82 6.56
C GLY A 79 0.47 -4.32 6.23
N ARG A 80 -0.66 -3.67 5.98
CA ARG A 80 -0.72 -2.31 5.41
C ARG A 80 -0.08 -1.25 6.32
N VAL A 81 -0.38 -1.29 7.61
CA VAL A 81 0.17 -0.33 8.59
C VAL A 81 1.68 -0.48 8.78
N ILE A 82 2.21 -1.69 8.59
CA ILE A 82 3.63 -2.00 8.76
C ILE A 82 4.45 -1.62 7.53
N THR A 83 3.91 -1.82 6.32
CA THR A 83 4.68 -1.67 5.08
C THR A 83 4.29 -0.44 4.26
N GLY A 84 3.03 -0.02 4.31
CA GLY A 84 2.46 1.02 3.46
C GLY A 84 3.21 2.35 3.48
N PRO A 85 3.34 3.01 4.64
CA PRO A 85 3.92 4.35 4.75
C PRO A 85 5.41 4.43 4.37
N TYR A 86 6.09 3.29 4.29
CA TYR A 86 7.54 3.22 4.09
C TYR A 86 7.94 2.89 2.65
N GLY A 87 6.98 2.85 1.72
CA GLY A 87 7.26 2.68 0.30
C GLY A 87 6.87 3.91 -0.51
N TYR A 88 7.73 4.26 -1.47
CA TYR A 88 7.54 5.37 -2.40
C TYR A 88 7.76 4.89 -3.83
N LEU A 89 6.90 5.30 -4.76
CA LEU A 89 7.12 5.11 -6.19
C LEU A 89 7.60 6.45 -6.76
N VAL A 90 8.88 6.49 -7.12
CA VAL A 90 9.52 7.65 -7.74
C VAL A 90 9.46 7.47 -9.25
N SER A 91 8.91 8.45 -9.96
CA SER A 91 8.72 8.38 -11.40
C SER A 91 9.01 9.72 -12.07
N ARG A 92 9.57 9.67 -13.28
CA ARG A 92 9.92 10.85 -14.05
C ARG A 92 8.78 11.25 -14.98
N VAL A 93 8.54 12.55 -15.06
CA VAL A 93 7.64 13.14 -16.06
C VAL A 93 8.26 13.01 -17.45
N ARG A 94 7.54 12.34 -18.34
CA ARG A 94 7.94 12.12 -19.74
C ARG A 94 7.30 13.12 -20.69
N HIS A 95 6.06 13.49 -20.41
CA HIS A 95 5.30 14.41 -21.24
C HIS A 95 4.29 15.19 -20.42
N VAL A 96 4.17 16.49 -20.67
CA VAL A 96 3.07 17.34 -20.20
C VAL A 96 2.24 17.75 -21.41
N SER A 97 0.94 17.47 -21.39
CA SER A 97 0.02 17.74 -22.52
C SER A 97 -1.19 18.52 -22.06
N SER A 98 -1.50 19.59 -22.78
CA SER A 98 -2.80 20.27 -22.68
C SER A 98 -3.72 19.78 -23.82
N LYS A 99 -4.91 19.29 -23.46
CA LYS A 99 -5.98 18.91 -24.41
C LYS A 99 -7.31 19.50 -23.93
N TYR A 100 -8.22 18.64 -23.46
CA TYR A 100 -9.44 19.04 -22.74
C TYR A 100 -9.24 19.06 -21.22
N LYS A 101 -8.09 18.55 -20.76
CA LYS A 101 -7.53 18.63 -19.41
C LYS A 101 -6.01 18.76 -19.54
N GLU A 102 -5.35 19.11 -18.44
CA GLU A 102 -3.90 19.01 -18.31
C GLU A 102 -3.52 17.58 -17.91
N TYR A 103 -2.57 17.00 -18.64
CA TYR A 103 -2.08 15.65 -18.46
C TYR A 103 -0.59 15.64 -18.15
N VAL A 104 -0.21 14.87 -17.12
CA VAL A 104 1.19 14.60 -16.78
C VAL A 104 1.43 13.11 -16.96
N GLY A 105 2.18 12.75 -18.00
CA GLY A 105 2.54 11.37 -18.31
C GLY A 105 3.85 10.96 -17.66
N LEU A 106 3.81 9.90 -16.85
CA LEU A 106 4.92 9.36 -16.09
C LEU A 106 5.60 8.18 -16.81
N ASP A 107 6.85 7.86 -16.43
CA ASP A 107 7.53 6.64 -16.91
C ASP A 107 7.10 5.36 -16.18
N ALA A 108 6.51 5.50 -14.99
CA ALA A 108 5.77 4.45 -14.31
C ALA A 108 4.39 4.21 -14.95
N SER A 109 3.69 3.19 -14.48
CA SER A 109 2.33 2.86 -14.87
C SER A 109 1.56 2.09 -13.79
N MET A 110 0.30 1.78 -14.06
CA MET A 110 -0.50 0.88 -13.22
C MET A 110 0.12 -0.52 -13.06
N SER A 111 1.07 -0.90 -13.92
CA SER A 111 1.89 -2.11 -13.73
C SER A 111 2.82 -2.02 -12.53
N ASP A 112 3.19 -0.81 -12.10
CA ASP A 112 4.02 -0.52 -10.92
C ASP A 112 3.16 -0.28 -9.68
N LEU A 113 1.99 0.34 -9.85
CA LEU A 113 1.02 0.60 -8.79
C LEU A 113 -0.42 0.53 -9.33
N MET A 114 -1.03 -0.65 -9.22
CA MET A 114 -2.37 -0.90 -9.78
C MET A 114 -3.52 -0.27 -8.97
N ARG A 115 -3.26 0.12 -7.71
CA ARG A 115 -4.32 0.48 -6.75
C ARG A 115 -5.20 1.66 -7.20
N PRO A 116 -4.66 2.77 -7.75
CA PRO A 116 -5.49 3.86 -8.26
C PRO A 116 -6.47 3.39 -9.35
N ALA A 117 -5.98 2.61 -10.31
CA ALA A 117 -6.77 2.08 -11.42
C ALA A 117 -7.82 1.05 -10.97
N LEU A 118 -7.49 0.19 -10.00
CA LEU A 118 -8.36 -0.91 -9.56
C LEU A 118 -9.38 -0.49 -8.50
N TYR A 119 -8.97 0.37 -7.56
CA TYR A 119 -9.78 0.73 -6.38
C TYR A 119 -10.19 2.20 -6.33
N GLY A 120 -9.75 3.02 -7.28
CA GLY A 120 -9.82 4.48 -7.13
C GLY A 120 -9.01 4.98 -5.93
N ALA A 121 -8.00 4.22 -5.50
CA ALA A 121 -7.26 4.52 -4.28
C ALA A 121 -6.47 5.83 -4.43
N TYR A 122 -6.69 6.74 -3.49
CA TYR A 122 -5.85 7.93 -3.38
C TYR A 122 -4.45 7.54 -2.89
N HIS A 123 -3.43 8.07 -3.56
CA HIS A 123 -2.08 8.19 -3.04
C HIS A 123 -1.66 9.66 -3.12
N HIS A 124 -1.00 10.16 -2.08
CA HIS A 124 -0.46 11.51 -2.12
C HIS A 124 0.68 11.57 -3.15
N ILE A 125 0.79 12.71 -3.83
CA ILE A 125 1.80 12.93 -4.87
C ILE A 125 2.50 14.25 -4.55
N THR A 126 3.83 14.22 -4.48
CA THR A 126 4.67 15.41 -4.37
C THR A 126 5.56 15.52 -5.60
N VAL A 127 5.85 16.75 -6.00
CA VAL A 127 6.85 17.04 -7.04
C VAL A 127 8.15 17.40 -6.34
N LEU A 128 9.19 16.60 -6.53
CA LEU A 128 10.44 16.70 -5.79
C LEU A 128 11.11 18.06 -6.05
N GLY A 129 11.42 18.79 -4.98
CA GLY A 129 11.99 20.15 -5.03
C GLY A 129 10.96 21.27 -5.23
N LYS A 130 9.67 20.95 -5.33
CA LYS A 130 8.55 21.91 -5.45
C LYS A 130 7.54 21.76 -4.30
N GLU A 131 7.92 21.15 -3.18
CA GLU A 131 7.02 20.84 -2.05
C GLU A 131 6.43 22.08 -1.36
N GLY A 132 7.13 23.20 -1.42
CA GLY A 132 6.68 24.49 -0.87
C GLY A 132 5.97 25.39 -1.87
N GLN A 133 5.80 24.96 -3.12
CA GLN A 133 5.12 25.75 -4.15
C GLN A 133 3.59 25.64 -4.00
N ILE A 134 2.89 26.62 -4.53
CA ILE A 134 1.42 26.64 -4.52
C ILE A 134 0.87 25.55 -5.45
N HIS A 135 -0.24 24.92 -5.07
CA HIS A 135 -0.92 23.91 -5.88
C HIS A 135 -2.03 24.56 -6.72
N ASP A 136 -1.64 25.35 -7.70
CA ASP A 136 -2.54 26.17 -8.55
C ASP A 136 -2.85 25.54 -9.93
N HIS A 137 -2.26 24.37 -10.23
CA HIS A 137 -2.52 23.62 -11.45
C HIS A 137 -3.26 22.31 -11.15
N VAL A 138 -4.14 21.89 -12.05
CA VAL A 138 -4.95 20.66 -11.89
C VAL A 138 -4.64 19.68 -13.01
N TYR A 139 -4.14 18.50 -12.66
CA TYR A 139 -3.69 17.49 -13.62
C TYR A 139 -4.41 16.13 -13.45
N ASP A 140 -4.66 15.46 -14.57
CA ASP A 140 -4.72 14.00 -14.61
C ASP A 140 -3.27 13.47 -14.69
N VAL A 141 -2.83 12.73 -13.66
CA VAL A 141 -1.50 12.11 -13.63
C VAL A 141 -1.62 10.69 -14.16
N THR A 142 -1.00 10.42 -15.31
CA THR A 142 -1.13 9.17 -16.06
C THR A 142 0.16 8.38 -16.08
N GLY A 143 0.05 7.06 -16.25
CA GLY A 143 1.18 6.21 -16.59
C GLY A 143 1.50 6.20 -18.07
N SER A 144 2.25 5.19 -18.49
CA SER A 144 2.80 5.03 -19.85
C SER A 144 2.25 3.82 -20.62
N LEU A 145 1.18 3.19 -20.15
CA LEU A 145 0.48 2.12 -20.86
C LEU A 145 -0.53 2.70 -21.85
N CYS A 146 -0.87 1.93 -22.88
CA CYS A 146 -1.90 2.26 -23.85
C CYS A 146 -3.32 1.95 -23.34
N GLU A 147 -3.59 2.26 -22.07
CA GLU A 147 -4.86 1.98 -21.39
C GLU A 147 -5.39 3.26 -20.74
N ASN A 148 -6.67 3.56 -20.93
CA ASN A 148 -7.27 4.80 -20.44
C ASN A 148 -7.36 4.83 -18.90
N ASN A 149 -7.40 3.65 -18.26
CA ASN A 149 -7.37 3.52 -16.81
C ASN A 149 -5.95 3.61 -16.23
N ASP A 150 -4.90 3.80 -17.04
CA ASP A 150 -3.54 4.00 -16.53
C ASP A 150 -3.36 5.41 -15.95
N LYS A 151 -4.02 5.65 -14.81
CA LYS A 151 -4.05 6.93 -14.10
C LYS A 151 -3.72 6.73 -12.63
N PHE A 152 -2.73 7.47 -12.14
CA PHE A 152 -2.39 7.54 -10.72
C PHE A 152 -3.23 8.56 -9.96
N ALA A 153 -3.67 9.62 -10.64
CA ALA A 153 -4.57 10.61 -10.08
C ALA A 153 -5.44 11.26 -11.16
N ILE A 154 -6.64 11.67 -10.78
CA ILE A 154 -7.60 12.40 -11.62
C ILE A 154 -7.85 13.74 -10.93
N ASP A 155 -7.83 14.83 -11.71
CA ASP A 155 -8.09 16.19 -11.23
C ASP A 155 -7.30 16.56 -9.95
N ARG A 156 -6.01 16.25 -9.93
CA ARG A 156 -5.13 16.51 -8.79
C ARG A 156 -4.56 17.93 -8.86
N ALA A 157 -4.81 18.72 -7.81
CA ALA A 157 -4.11 19.98 -7.58
C ALA A 157 -2.64 19.75 -7.21
N LEU A 158 -1.71 20.26 -8.01
CA LEU A 158 -0.25 20.17 -7.88
C LEU A 158 0.39 21.51 -8.28
N PRO A 159 1.66 21.78 -7.89
CA PRO A 159 2.41 22.87 -8.48
C PRO A 159 2.65 22.64 -9.98
N GLU A 160 3.15 23.66 -10.67
CA GLU A 160 3.52 23.56 -12.08
C GLU A 160 4.52 22.41 -12.31
N ILE A 161 4.16 21.51 -13.23
CA ILE A 161 4.97 20.33 -13.58
C ILE A 161 5.57 20.50 -14.97
N GLU A 162 6.85 20.19 -15.09
CA GLU A 162 7.60 20.26 -16.33
C GLU A 162 8.14 18.87 -16.74
N ASN A 163 8.49 18.73 -18.02
CA ASN A 163 9.16 17.51 -18.50
C ASN A 163 10.49 17.29 -17.76
N GLY A 164 10.70 16.08 -17.26
CA GLY A 164 11.90 15.72 -16.52
C GLY A 164 11.79 15.83 -15.01
N ASP A 165 10.76 16.50 -14.48
CA ASP A 165 10.46 16.52 -13.03
C ASP A 165 10.32 15.10 -12.47
N LEU A 166 10.59 14.96 -11.18
CA LEU A 166 10.37 13.72 -10.44
C LEU A 166 9.13 13.85 -9.57
N LEU A 167 8.15 12.98 -9.81
CA LEU A 167 7.00 12.80 -8.95
C LEU A 167 7.26 11.65 -7.98
N VAL A 168 6.90 11.86 -6.72
CA VAL A 168 6.94 10.84 -5.68
C VAL A 168 5.50 10.51 -5.31
N ILE A 169 5.10 9.27 -5.54
CA ILE A 169 3.81 8.72 -5.13
C ILE A 169 4.03 8.00 -3.78
N HIS A 170 3.33 8.48 -2.75
CA HIS A 170 3.52 8.09 -1.36
C HIS A 170 2.71 6.85 -0.97
N ASP A 171 3.05 6.20 0.14
CA ASP A 171 2.30 5.11 0.78
C ASP A 171 2.09 3.86 -0.09
N VAL A 172 3.07 3.53 -0.94
CA VAL A 172 2.98 2.42 -1.90
C VAL A 172 3.60 1.12 -1.40
N GLY A 173 4.17 1.10 -0.20
CA GLY A 173 4.91 -0.08 0.31
C GLY A 173 4.03 -1.31 0.56
N ALA A 174 2.74 -1.10 0.76
CA ALA A 174 1.75 -2.16 0.84
C ALA A 174 1.06 -2.32 -0.51
N HIS A 175 1.04 -3.55 -1.00
CA HIS A 175 0.43 -3.96 -2.27
C HIS A 175 1.05 -3.39 -3.57
N GLY A 176 1.84 -2.32 -3.53
CA GLY A 176 2.42 -1.69 -4.74
C GLY A 176 3.17 -2.69 -5.61
N HIS A 177 4.42 -3.00 -5.26
CA HIS A 177 5.21 -3.98 -6.03
C HIS A 177 4.56 -5.38 -6.07
N ALA A 178 3.90 -5.80 -4.99
CA ALA A 178 3.27 -7.12 -4.90
C ALA A 178 2.18 -7.35 -5.96
N MET A 179 1.39 -6.31 -6.28
CA MET A 179 0.34 -6.36 -7.30
C MET A 179 0.83 -6.02 -8.71
N GLY A 180 2.13 -5.80 -8.90
CA GLY A 180 2.67 -5.42 -10.21
C GLY A 180 2.55 -6.52 -11.27
N PHE A 181 2.65 -6.15 -12.54
CA PHE A 181 2.54 -7.07 -13.68
C PHE A 181 3.33 -6.51 -14.87
N ASN A 182 3.37 -7.21 -16.00
CA ASN A 182 4.19 -6.83 -17.15
C ASN A 182 3.33 -6.48 -18.40
N TYR A 183 2.30 -5.66 -18.23
CA TYR A 183 1.48 -5.24 -19.37
C TYR A 183 2.27 -4.35 -20.33
N ASN A 184 2.06 -4.54 -21.64
CA ASN A 184 2.88 -3.94 -22.71
C ASN A 184 4.40 -4.17 -22.54
N ALA A 185 4.80 -5.30 -21.94
CA ALA A 185 6.20 -5.59 -21.61
C ALA A 185 6.88 -4.53 -20.73
N LYS A 186 6.11 -3.79 -19.91
CA LYS A 186 6.67 -2.95 -18.85
C LYS A 186 7.33 -3.83 -17.79
N LEU A 187 8.63 -3.66 -17.62
CA LEU A 187 9.44 -4.48 -16.73
C LEU A 187 9.32 -3.96 -15.29
N ARG A 188 9.27 -4.87 -14.30
CA ARG A 188 9.16 -4.49 -12.89
C ARG A 188 10.36 -3.64 -12.46
N PRO A 189 10.16 -2.57 -11.67
CA PRO A 189 11.20 -1.65 -11.29
C PRO A 189 12.12 -2.26 -10.23
N ALA A 190 13.29 -1.64 -10.04
CA ALA A 190 14.16 -1.93 -8.91
C ALA A 190 13.54 -1.44 -7.59
N GLU A 191 13.86 -2.11 -6.49
CA GLU A 191 13.54 -1.66 -5.12
C GLU A 191 14.82 -1.34 -4.38
N TYR A 192 14.85 -0.16 -3.75
CA TYR A 192 15.94 0.31 -2.91
C TYR A 192 15.42 0.54 -1.49
N LEU A 193 16.22 0.12 -0.51
CA LEU A 193 15.98 0.37 0.91
C LEU A 193 16.89 1.50 1.39
N LEU A 194 16.29 2.54 1.96
CA LEU A 194 17.01 3.59 2.69
C LEU A 194 17.30 3.10 4.12
N ARG A 195 18.57 3.10 4.50
CA ARG A 195 19.02 2.69 5.84
C ARG A 195 19.05 3.87 6.80
N LEU A 196 19.11 3.57 8.10
CA LEU A 196 19.16 4.56 9.17
C LEU A 196 20.40 5.47 9.11
N ASP A 197 21.49 5.00 8.50
CA ASP A 197 22.72 5.78 8.29
C ASP A 197 22.64 6.70 7.05
N GLY A 198 21.50 6.74 6.36
CA GLY A 198 21.28 7.52 5.14
C GLY A 198 21.77 6.84 3.85
N SER A 199 22.42 5.68 3.93
CA SER A 199 22.83 4.93 2.76
C SER A 199 21.65 4.19 2.11
N THR A 200 21.74 3.92 0.81
CA THR A 200 20.76 3.11 0.08
C THR A 200 21.36 1.76 -0.30
N VAL A 201 20.53 0.71 -0.24
CA VAL A 201 20.89 -0.62 -0.74
C VAL A 201 19.82 -1.11 -1.70
N MET A 202 20.24 -1.62 -2.86
CA MET A 202 19.31 -2.30 -3.77
C MET A 202 18.91 -3.64 -3.16
N ILE A 203 17.61 -3.81 -2.87
CA ILE A 203 17.06 -5.06 -2.32
C ILE A 203 16.40 -5.91 -3.41
N ARG A 204 16.09 -5.31 -4.56
CA ARG A 204 15.63 -6.00 -5.77
C ARG A 204 16.10 -5.22 -7.00
N ARG A 205 16.76 -5.90 -7.95
CA ARG A 205 17.09 -5.30 -9.25
C ARG A 205 15.85 -5.15 -10.13
N ALA A 206 15.88 -4.20 -11.06
CA ALA A 206 14.86 -4.12 -12.10
C ALA A 206 14.87 -5.39 -12.96
N GLN A 207 13.70 -5.75 -13.48
CA GLN A 207 13.61 -6.78 -14.52
C GLN A 207 14.26 -6.29 -15.82
N THR A 208 14.79 -7.25 -16.55
CA THR A 208 15.33 -7.13 -17.90
C THR A 208 14.38 -7.81 -18.89
N TYR A 209 14.61 -7.62 -20.18
CA TYR A 209 13.84 -8.34 -21.20
C TYR A 209 14.04 -9.85 -21.09
N ASP A 210 15.22 -10.31 -20.71
CA ASP A 210 15.51 -11.73 -20.49
C ASP A 210 14.62 -12.32 -19.38
N ASP A 211 14.41 -11.59 -18.29
CA ASP A 211 13.47 -12.01 -17.24
C ASP A 211 12.04 -12.15 -17.76
N TYR A 212 11.62 -11.23 -18.64
CA TYR A 212 10.26 -11.22 -19.19
C TYR A 212 10.00 -12.39 -20.14
N VAL A 213 11.01 -12.81 -20.91
CA VAL A 213 10.89 -13.92 -21.86
C VAL A 213 11.33 -15.27 -21.29
N ALA A 214 11.90 -15.32 -20.08
CA ALA A 214 12.47 -16.53 -19.47
C ALA A 214 11.48 -17.71 -19.35
N THR A 215 10.16 -17.43 -19.33
CA THR A 215 9.12 -18.46 -19.23
C THR A 215 8.57 -18.90 -20.59
N LEU A 216 8.95 -18.25 -21.69
CA LEU A 216 8.54 -18.63 -23.05
C LEU A 216 9.32 -19.87 -23.48
N ARG A 217 8.63 -21.00 -23.64
CA ARG A 217 9.23 -22.25 -24.14
C ARG A 217 8.60 -22.63 -25.48
N PHE A 218 9.39 -22.52 -26.55
CA PHE A 218 9.01 -22.99 -27.87
C PHE A 218 10.24 -23.41 -28.67
N GLU A 219 10.03 -24.27 -29.66
CA GLU A 219 11.08 -24.78 -30.54
C GLU A 219 11.70 -23.61 -31.33
N GLY A 220 13.00 -23.38 -31.17
CA GLY A 220 13.72 -22.26 -31.79
C GLY A 220 13.89 -21.01 -30.90
N ALA A 221 13.52 -21.04 -29.62
CA ALA A 221 13.82 -19.94 -28.70
C ALA A 221 15.33 -19.89 -28.36
N GLU A 222 16.01 -18.80 -28.73
CA GLU A 222 17.44 -18.56 -28.49
C GLU A 222 17.78 -18.09 -27.06
N VAL A 223 16.85 -18.17 -26.11
CA VAL A 223 17.13 -17.73 -24.74
C VAL A 223 17.93 -18.82 -24.03
N ALA A 224 19.26 -18.71 -24.12
CA ALA A 224 20.20 -19.53 -23.37
C ALA A 224 19.99 -19.28 -21.86
N LEU A 225 19.78 -20.36 -21.11
CA LEU A 225 19.81 -20.36 -19.64
C LEU A 225 21.22 -20.06 -19.12
#